data_AF-A0A8H4V3W3-F1
#
_entry.id   AF-A0A8H4V3W3-F1
#
_cell.length_a   1.000
_cell.length_b   1.000
_cell.length_c   1.000
_cell.angle_alpha   90.00
_cell.angle_beta   90.00
_cell.angle_gamma   90.00
#
_symmetry.space_group_name_H-M   'P 1'
#
loop_
_entity.id
_entity.type
_entity.pdbx_description
1 polymer ?
#
loop_
_entity_poly.entity_id
_entity_poly.type
_entity_poly.pdbx_seq_one_letter_code
_entity_poly.pdbx_strand_id
1 'polypeptide(L)'
;LVDLRGRTEATGHAVVYMDITSEEQKTLGDFPVVLNLSTGLFLIPPRNNVLKVARHTFGYINPVKINNALPPSPKDKRVSFIASQPYTSRNDSSNPLPIEADQDLRRALKDLCPVRGLEDRPWKEARICWYSDTRDGEWLIDYHPNYRGLFIATGDSGHGYKFLPNIGEKIVDVMQGQGGELGDKWRWRDIQDDGVGRETDGVYKGLITEDGSRGGRPLVLCDELAKGKTPLGESKAKL
;
A
#
# COMPACT_ATOMS: atom_id res chain seq x y z
N LEU A 1 -13.53 -6.45 -12.09
CA LEU A 1 -12.13 -5.97 -11.96
C LEU A 1 -11.60 -5.74 -13.35
N VAL A 2 -11.00 -4.60 -13.64
CA VAL A 2 -10.38 -4.27 -14.93
C VAL A 2 -8.89 -4.59 -14.81
N ASP A 3 -8.25 -4.97 -15.91
CA ASP A 3 -6.80 -5.10 -15.98
C ASP A 3 -6.12 -3.72 -15.98
N LEU A 4 -5.45 -3.39 -14.87
CA LEU A 4 -4.68 -2.14 -14.70
C LEU A 4 -3.17 -2.40 -14.61
N ARG A 5 -2.70 -3.58 -15.00
CA ARG A 5 -1.26 -3.93 -14.91
C ARG A 5 -0.41 -2.89 -15.61
N GLY A 6 0.67 -2.49 -14.94
CA GLY A 6 1.59 -1.45 -15.40
C GLY A 6 1.09 -0.01 -15.23
N ARG A 7 -0.19 0.21 -14.87
CA ARG A 7 -0.74 1.54 -14.53
C ARG A 7 -0.80 1.75 -13.04
N THR A 8 -1.44 0.79 -12.35
CA THR A 8 -1.60 0.82 -10.90
C THR A 8 -1.25 -0.52 -10.29
N GLU A 9 -0.63 -0.52 -9.11
CA GLU A 9 -0.30 -1.73 -8.37
C GLU A 9 -0.76 -1.64 -6.92
N ALA A 10 -1.30 -2.73 -6.39
CA ALA A 10 -1.65 -2.77 -4.98
C ALA A 10 -0.39 -3.00 -4.13
N THR A 11 -0.12 -2.12 -3.18
CA THR A 11 0.99 -2.27 -2.23
C THR A 11 0.53 -2.11 -0.78
N GLY A 12 1.08 -2.94 0.10
CA GLY A 12 0.73 -3.01 1.51
C GLY A 12 1.78 -2.35 2.40
N HIS A 13 1.33 -1.68 3.46
CA HIS A 13 2.18 -0.95 4.40
C HIS A 13 1.84 -1.32 5.84
N ALA A 14 2.86 -1.57 6.65
CA ALA A 14 2.67 -2.01 8.02
C ALA A 14 2.25 -0.83 8.91
N VAL A 15 1.20 -1.03 9.71
CA VAL A 15 0.70 -0.09 10.71
C VAL A 15 0.43 -0.87 11.99
N VAL A 16 0.88 -0.34 13.12
CA VAL A 16 0.62 -0.90 14.45
C VAL A 16 0.02 0.15 15.38
N TYR A 17 -0.70 -0.35 16.37
CA TYR A 17 -1.35 0.42 17.41
C TYR A 17 -0.91 -0.12 18.77
N MET A 18 -0.80 0.77 19.75
CA MET A 18 -0.55 0.39 21.14
C MET A 18 -1.34 1.29 22.09
N ASP A 19 -1.75 0.71 23.21
CA ASP A 19 -2.29 1.47 24.32
C ASP A 19 -1.16 2.18 25.07
N ILE A 20 -1.40 3.44 25.45
CA ILE A 20 -0.49 4.28 26.25
C ILE A 20 -1.21 4.80 27.49
N THR A 21 -0.48 5.28 28.48
CA THR A 21 -1.10 5.89 29.67
C THR A 21 -1.63 7.28 29.37
N SER A 22 -2.46 7.81 30.27
CA SER A 22 -2.98 9.19 30.15
C SER A 22 -1.86 10.23 30.26
N GLU A 23 -0.82 9.95 31.05
CA GLU A 23 0.38 10.79 31.19
C GLU A 23 1.18 10.81 29.88
N GLU A 24 1.32 9.65 29.23
CA GLU A 24 1.97 9.53 27.92
C GLU A 24 1.15 10.23 26.83
N GLN A 25 -0.18 10.09 26.85
CA GLN A 25 -1.09 10.80 25.94
C GLN A 25 -0.97 12.32 26.10
N LYS A 26 -0.84 12.83 27.34
CA LYS A 26 -0.62 14.26 27.59
C LYS A 26 0.72 14.73 27.00
N THR A 27 1.75 13.90 27.10
CA THR A 27 3.09 14.21 26.58
C THR A 27 3.14 14.16 25.05
N LEU A 28 2.55 13.12 24.45
CA LEU A 28 2.63 12.85 23.02
C LEU A 28 1.52 13.53 22.21
N GLY A 29 0.43 13.97 22.84
CA GLY A 29 -0.72 14.58 22.15
C GLY A 29 -0.39 15.89 21.44
N ASP A 30 0.55 16.67 21.98
CA ASP A 30 1.05 17.92 21.40
C ASP A 30 2.34 17.72 20.59
N PHE A 31 2.88 16.49 20.55
CA PHE A 31 4.06 16.16 19.75
C PHE A 31 3.68 16.17 18.26
N PRO A 32 4.53 16.69 17.35
CA PRO A 32 4.21 16.71 15.93
C PRO A 32 4.17 15.29 15.34
N VAL A 33 3.55 15.15 14.18
CA VAL A 33 3.78 13.98 13.32
C VAL A 33 5.27 13.97 12.94
N VAL A 34 5.95 12.86 13.22
CA VAL A 34 7.36 12.69 12.83
C VAL A 34 7.45 11.66 11.73
N LEU A 35 8.13 12.03 10.65
CA LEU A 35 8.39 11.19 9.49
C LEU A 35 9.88 11.21 9.18
N ASN A 36 10.48 10.03 9.16
CA ASN A 36 11.81 9.84 8.62
C ASN A 36 11.70 9.29 7.19
N LEU A 37 11.95 10.12 6.18
CA LEU A 37 11.85 9.75 4.77
C LEU A 37 12.90 8.72 4.33
N SER A 38 14.07 8.68 4.99
CA SER A 38 15.12 7.71 4.67
C SER A 38 14.75 6.29 5.09
N THR A 39 14.04 6.14 6.22
CA THR A 39 13.60 4.83 6.72
C THR A 39 12.14 4.53 6.40
N GLY A 40 11.37 5.54 6.00
CA GLY A 40 9.91 5.44 5.81
C GLY A 40 9.16 5.25 7.12
N LEU A 41 9.71 5.63 8.28
CA LEU A 41 9.07 5.40 9.59
C LEU A 41 8.27 6.62 10.05
N PHE A 42 7.08 6.36 10.61
CA PHE A 42 6.10 7.35 11.02
C PHE A 42 5.75 7.17 12.48
N LEU A 43 5.71 8.28 13.22
CA LEU A 43 5.06 8.37 14.52
C LEU A 43 3.89 9.35 14.40
N ILE A 44 2.68 8.88 14.72
CA ILE A 44 1.46 9.66 14.59
C ILE A 44 0.93 9.98 15.99
N PRO A 45 0.67 11.26 16.32
CA PRO A 45 0.26 11.66 17.66
C PRO A 45 -0.96 10.86 18.14
N PRO A 46 -0.95 10.39 19.39
CA PRO A 46 -1.97 9.50 19.88
C PRO A 46 -3.31 10.21 20.07
N ARG A 47 -4.39 9.44 19.96
CA ARG A 47 -5.74 9.87 20.28
C ARG A 47 -6.40 8.80 21.14
N ASN A 48 -7.13 9.24 22.17
CA ASN A 48 -7.85 8.35 23.09
C ASN A 48 -6.94 7.26 23.70
N ASN A 49 -5.72 7.65 24.11
CA ASN A 49 -4.72 6.75 24.69
C ASN A 49 -4.27 5.63 23.74
N VAL A 50 -4.40 5.82 22.42
CA VAL A 50 -3.89 4.90 21.41
C VAL A 50 -2.85 5.61 20.55
N LEU A 51 -1.62 5.10 20.58
CA LEU A 51 -0.52 5.53 19.73
C LEU A 51 -0.47 4.69 18.46
N LYS A 52 -0.23 5.34 17.31
CA LYS A 52 -0.12 4.69 15.99
C LYS A 52 1.28 4.90 15.41
N VAL A 53 1.88 3.82 14.94
CA VAL A 53 3.20 3.79 14.31
C VAL A 53 3.06 3.11 12.95
N ALA A 54 3.75 3.61 11.92
CA ALA A 54 3.64 3.06 10.58
C ALA A 54 4.98 3.04 9.81
N ARG A 55 5.06 2.19 8.79
CA ARG A 55 6.17 2.11 7.84
C ARG A 55 5.68 2.29 6.40
N HIS A 56 6.10 3.37 5.75
CA HIS A 56 5.84 3.69 4.35
C HIS A 56 7.13 3.62 3.50
N THR A 57 7.42 2.44 2.96
CA THR A 57 8.57 2.16 2.05
C THR A 57 8.04 1.85 0.64
N PHE A 58 8.72 1.05 -0.18
CA PHE A 58 8.08 0.45 -1.36
C PHE A 58 6.97 -0.57 -1.03
N GLY A 59 6.84 -0.96 0.24
CA GLY A 59 5.73 -1.77 0.71
C GLY A 59 5.78 -3.24 0.29
N TYR A 60 4.67 -3.92 0.53
CA TYR A 60 4.47 -5.33 0.24
C TYR A 60 3.62 -5.53 -1.00
N ILE A 61 4.04 -6.39 -1.91
CA ILE A 61 3.18 -6.98 -2.94
C ILE A 61 2.65 -8.33 -2.47
N ASN A 62 1.49 -8.73 -2.97
CA ASN A 62 0.92 -10.06 -2.75
C ASN A 62 0.49 -10.66 -4.10
N PRO A 63 1.45 -11.20 -4.89
CA PRO A 63 1.17 -11.72 -6.22
C PRO A 63 0.21 -12.91 -6.18
N VAL A 64 -0.93 -12.80 -6.86
CA VAL A 64 -1.95 -13.85 -6.95
C VAL A 64 -2.41 -14.01 -8.40
N LYS A 65 -2.74 -15.25 -8.78
CA LYS A 65 -3.32 -15.54 -10.10
C LYS A 65 -4.76 -15.07 -10.19
N ILE A 66 -5.00 -14.08 -11.04
CA ILE A 66 -6.30 -13.50 -11.36
C ILE A 66 -6.89 -14.22 -12.58
N ASN A 67 -8.13 -14.70 -12.48
CA ASN A 67 -8.81 -15.46 -13.54
C ASN A 67 -10.05 -14.76 -14.12
N ASN A 68 -10.55 -13.70 -13.48
CA ASN A 68 -11.88 -13.12 -13.75
C ASN A 68 -11.86 -11.62 -14.07
N ALA A 69 -10.70 -11.02 -14.33
CA ALA A 69 -10.60 -9.64 -14.75
C ALA A 69 -11.19 -9.43 -16.17
N LEU A 70 -11.76 -8.24 -16.40
CA LEU A 70 -12.08 -7.76 -17.74
C LEU A 70 -10.76 -7.56 -18.49
N PRO A 71 -10.66 -8.04 -19.75
CA PRO A 71 -9.49 -7.78 -20.56
C PRO A 71 -9.38 -6.28 -20.92
N PRO A 72 -8.27 -5.82 -21.52
CA PRO A 72 -8.08 -4.40 -21.86
C PRO A 72 -9.13 -3.81 -22.82
N SER A 73 -9.80 -4.64 -23.63
CA SER A 73 -10.88 -4.25 -24.52
C SER A 73 -11.99 -5.30 -24.56
N PRO A 74 -13.27 -4.93 -24.76
CA PRO A 74 -14.37 -5.90 -24.94
C PRO A 74 -14.14 -6.93 -26.06
N LYS A 75 -13.26 -6.64 -27.02
CA LYS A 75 -12.93 -7.52 -28.15
C LYS A 75 -11.84 -8.55 -27.81
N ASP A 76 -11.10 -8.33 -26.73
CA ASP A 76 -9.97 -9.16 -26.35
C ASP A 76 -10.45 -10.42 -25.62
N LYS A 77 -9.66 -11.50 -25.71
CA LYS A 77 -9.90 -12.70 -24.92
C LYS A 77 -9.53 -12.44 -23.46
N ARG A 78 -10.35 -12.94 -22.53
CA ARG A 78 -9.98 -12.98 -21.12
C ARG A 78 -8.85 -13.99 -20.94
N VAL A 79 -7.75 -13.54 -20.35
CA VAL A 79 -6.58 -14.36 -20.01
C VAL A 79 -6.28 -14.22 -18.53
N SER A 80 -5.82 -15.30 -17.90
CA SER A 80 -5.32 -15.23 -16.52
C SER A 80 -3.97 -14.53 -16.48
N PHE A 81 -3.69 -13.85 -15.37
CA PHE A 81 -2.41 -13.20 -15.12
C PHE A 81 -2.11 -13.13 -13.63
N ILE A 82 -0.87 -12.82 -13.26
CA ILE A 82 -0.49 -12.49 -11.89
C ILE A 82 -0.63 -10.99 -11.66
N ALA A 83 -1.20 -10.60 -10.52
CA ALA A 83 -1.20 -9.23 -10.04
C ALA A 83 -1.12 -9.19 -8.50
N SER A 84 -0.66 -8.08 -7.92
CA SER A 84 -0.75 -7.91 -6.46
C SER A 84 -2.22 -7.75 -6.05
N GLN A 85 -2.69 -8.63 -5.17
CA GLN A 85 -4.04 -8.56 -4.62
C GLN A 85 -3.98 -8.23 -3.12
N PRO A 86 -4.72 -7.22 -2.63
CA PRO A 86 -4.72 -6.90 -1.21
C PRO A 86 -5.01 -8.09 -0.30
N TYR A 87 -4.10 -8.37 0.62
CA TYR A 87 -4.27 -9.34 1.70
C TYR A 87 -4.84 -8.63 2.93
N THR A 88 -6.11 -8.91 3.24
CA THR A 88 -6.88 -8.16 4.25
C THR A 88 -7.43 -9.09 5.31
N SER A 89 -8.17 -8.56 6.28
CA SER A 89 -8.89 -9.34 7.29
C SER A 89 -9.91 -10.34 6.71
N ARG A 90 -10.30 -10.18 5.43
CA ARG A 90 -11.13 -11.17 4.72
C ARG A 90 -10.36 -12.42 4.32
N ASN A 91 -9.04 -12.32 4.20
CA ASN A 91 -8.15 -13.43 3.90
C ASN A 91 -7.67 -14.10 5.19
N ASP A 92 -7.30 -13.29 6.19
CA ASP A 92 -6.87 -13.74 7.51
C ASP A 92 -7.19 -12.68 8.56
N SER A 93 -8.11 -13.02 9.47
CA SER A 93 -8.57 -12.11 10.52
C SER A 93 -7.55 -11.89 11.64
N SER A 94 -6.45 -12.66 11.69
CA SER A 94 -5.39 -12.48 12.67
C SER A 94 -4.51 -11.25 12.40
N ASN A 95 -4.58 -10.67 11.19
CA ASN A 95 -3.79 -9.53 10.73
C ASN A 95 -2.30 -9.66 11.09
N PRO A 96 -1.61 -10.68 10.56
CA PRO A 96 -0.26 -11.00 11.00
C PRO A 96 0.72 -9.87 10.61
N LEU A 97 1.65 -9.57 11.51
CA LEU A 97 2.71 -8.59 11.30
C LEU A 97 4.00 -9.33 10.92
N PRO A 98 4.60 -9.05 9.76
CA PRO A 98 5.92 -9.57 9.42
C PRO A 98 6.99 -9.13 10.43
N ILE A 99 7.97 -10.02 10.70
CA ILE A 99 8.94 -9.82 11.79
C ILE A 99 9.86 -8.62 11.54
N GLU A 100 10.23 -8.36 10.29
CA GLU A 100 11.03 -7.21 9.90
C GLU A 100 10.25 -5.90 10.03
N ALA A 101 8.92 -5.93 9.84
CA ALA A 101 8.08 -4.77 10.13
C ALA A 101 7.99 -4.50 11.64
N ASP A 102 7.84 -5.54 12.48
CA ASP A 102 7.89 -5.39 13.94
C ASP A 102 9.19 -4.70 14.38
N GLN A 103 10.34 -5.19 13.90
CA GLN A 103 11.66 -4.63 14.21
C GLN A 103 11.78 -3.15 13.77
N ASP A 104 11.32 -2.83 12.57
CA ASP A 104 11.34 -1.46 12.04
C ASP A 104 10.43 -0.52 12.84
N LEU A 105 9.24 -0.97 13.23
CA LEU A 105 8.27 -0.17 14.00
C LEU A 105 8.72 0.03 15.45
N ARG A 106 9.39 -0.96 16.06
CA ARG A 106 10.06 -0.79 17.36
C ARG A 106 11.23 0.20 17.26
N ARG A 107 12.00 0.16 16.17
CA ARG A 107 13.05 1.16 15.91
C ARG A 107 12.47 2.56 15.75
N ALA A 108 11.30 2.72 15.11
CA ALA A 108 10.61 4.01 15.04
C ALA A 108 10.33 4.60 16.43
N LEU A 109 9.90 3.77 17.39
CA LEU A 109 9.70 4.21 18.77
C LEU A 109 11.02 4.65 19.43
N LYS A 110 12.11 3.90 19.25
CA LYS A 110 13.44 4.26 19.79
C LYS A 110 13.95 5.58 19.22
N ASP A 111 13.88 5.73 17.90
CA ASP A 111 14.54 6.82 17.19
C ASP A 111 13.71 8.10 17.18
N LEU A 112 12.38 7.98 17.10
CA LEU A 112 11.49 9.12 16.83
C LEU A 112 10.60 9.52 18.01
N CYS A 113 10.37 8.63 18.99
CA CYS A 113 9.47 8.92 20.11
C CYS A 113 10.22 9.54 21.30
N PRO A 114 9.72 10.64 21.89
CA PRO A 114 10.35 11.23 23.08
C PRO A 114 10.15 10.40 24.35
N VAL A 115 9.14 9.52 24.39
CA VAL A 115 8.86 8.62 25.53
C VAL A 115 9.62 7.31 25.33
N ARG A 116 10.39 6.90 26.34
CA ARG A 116 11.22 5.68 26.31
C ARG A 116 10.50 4.47 26.90
N GLY A 117 10.91 3.27 26.47
CA GLY A 117 10.36 2.01 26.96
C GLY A 117 9.05 1.61 26.29
N LEU A 118 8.60 2.33 25.25
CA LEU A 118 7.44 1.94 24.45
C LEU A 118 7.81 0.80 23.50
N GLU A 119 9.04 0.77 23.00
CA GLU A 119 9.56 -0.22 22.05
C GLU A 119 9.46 -1.67 22.51
N ASP A 120 9.32 -1.93 23.81
CA ASP A 120 9.28 -3.27 24.41
C ASP A 120 7.84 -3.67 24.81
N ARG A 121 6.87 -2.78 24.64
CA ARG A 121 5.46 -3.05 24.95
C ARG A 121 4.83 -3.92 23.87
N PRO A 122 3.79 -4.69 24.21
CA PRO A 122 2.99 -5.42 23.23
C PRO A 122 2.21 -4.45 22.34
N TRP A 123 2.05 -4.82 21.07
CA TRP A 123 1.11 -4.15 20.18
C TRP A 123 -0.31 -4.52 20.59
N LYS A 124 -1.20 -3.53 20.59
CA LYS A 124 -2.65 -3.73 20.69
C LYS A 124 -3.19 -4.38 19.43
N GLU A 125 -2.70 -3.92 18.28
CA GLU A 125 -3.16 -4.33 16.97
C GLU A 125 -2.09 -4.06 15.90
N ALA A 126 -2.05 -4.91 14.88
CA ALA A 126 -1.25 -4.72 13.67
C ALA A 126 -2.14 -4.89 12.43
N ARG A 127 -1.81 -4.19 11.34
CA ARG A 127 -2.48 -4.33 10.04
C ARG A 127 -1.50 -4.04 8.90
N ILE A 128 -1.77 -4.66 7.75
CA ILE A 128 -1.25 -4.23 6.46
C ILE A 128 -2.31 -3.34 5.80
N CYS A 129 -2.00 -2.06 5.64
CA CYS A 129 -2.84 -1.07 4.95
C CYS A 129 -2.47 -1.02 3.47
N TRP A 130 -3.44 -1.14 2.58
CA TRP A 130 -3.21 -1.25 1.13
C TRP A 130 -3.55 0.04 0.38
N TYR A 131 -2.69 0.40 -0.57
CA TYR A 131 -2.87 1.51 -1.50
C TYR A 131 -2.87 1.02 -2.95
N SER A 132 -3.19 1.92 -3.88
CA SER A 132 -3.09 1.71 -5.32
C SER A 132 -2.07 2.68 -5.90
N ASP A 133 -0.88 2.19 -6.23
CA ASP A 133 0.26 3.01 -6.62
C ASP A 133 0.39 3.15 -8.12
N THR A 134 0.66 4.37 -8.60
CA THR A 134 1.15 4.62 -9.95
C THR A 134 2.65 4.86 -9.95
N ARG A 135 3.27 4.83 -11.14
CA ARG A 135 4.72 5.04 -11.29
C ARG A 135 5.16 6.44 -10.85
N ASP A 136 4.37 7.47 -11.14
CA ASP A 136 4.71 8.85 -10.83
C ASP A 136 4.02 9.38 -9.56
N GLY A 137 3.26 8.53 -8.86
CA GLY A 137 2.51 8.91 -7.66
C GLY A 137 1.27 9.77 -7.96
N GLU A 138 0.95 10.00 -9.24
CA GLU A 138 -0.26 10.71 -9.65
C GLU A 138 -1.45 9.76 -9.75
N TRP A 139 -2.64 10.34 -9.80
CA TRP A 139 -3.85 9.55 -9.77
C TRP A 139 -4.25 9.05 -11.15
N LEU A 140 -5.09 8.02 -11.17
CA LEU A 140 -5.79 7.57 -12.37
C LEU A 140 -7.28 7.89 -12.20
N ILE A 141 -7.69 9.04 -12.72
CA ILE A 141 -9.08 9.51 -12.75
C ILE A 141 -9.43 9.82 -14.20
N ASP A 142 -10.09 8.88 -14.88
CA ASP A 142 -10.51 9.06 -16.27
C ASP A 142 -11.53 7.98 -16.70
N TYR A 143 -12.15 8.20 -17.85
CA TYR A 143 -12.86 7.14 -18.56
C TYR A 143 -11.90 6.08 -19.10
N HIS A 144 -12.30 4.82 -18.96
CA HIS A 144 -11.59 3.73 -19.59
C HIS A 144 -11.72 3.83 -21.12
N PRO A 145 -10.63 3.79 -21.90
CA PRO A 145 -10.66 4.10 -23.34
C PRO A 145 -11.50 3.11 -24.16
N ASN A 146 -11.55 1.84 -23.77
CA ASN A 146 -12.25 0.79 -24.52
C ASN A 146 -13.63 0.39 -23.94
N TYR A 147 -13.96 0.79 -22.72
CA TYR A 147 -15.21 0.40 -22.05
C TYR A 147 -16.09 1.64 -21.91
N ARG A 148 -17.01 1.83 -22.85
CA ARG A 148 -17.92 2.98 -22.84
C ARG A 148 -18.71 3.04 -21.52
N GLY A 149 -18.67 4.20 -20.87
CA GLY A 149 -19.38 4.45 -19.62
C GLY A 149 -18.66 3.94 -18.36
N LEU A 150 -17.49 3.31 -18.49
CA LEU A 150 -16.67 2.93 -17.34
C LEU A 150 -15.74 4.08 -16.96
N PHE A 151 -16.00 4.69 -15.82
CA PHE A 151 -15.13 5.71 -15.23
C PHE A 151 -14.30 5.11 -14.09
N ILE A 152 -13.03 5.47 -14.03
CA ILE A 152 -12.07 4.97 -13.05
C ILE A 152 -11.62 6.13 -12.17
N ALA A 153 -11.55 5.90 -10.86
CA ALA A 153 -10.98 6.83 -9.90
C ALA A 153 -10.16 6.03 -8.87
N THR A 154 -8.84 5.95 -9.08
CA THR A 154 -7.89 5.18 -8.28
C THR A 154 -6.48 5.81 -8.38
N GLY A 155 -5.42 5.09 -8.01
CA GLY A 155 -4.05 5.59 -8.08
C GLY A 155 -3.69 6.53 -6.93
N ASP A 156 -4.31 6.34 -5.76
CA ASP A 156 -4.14 7.22 -4.60
C ASP A 156 -2.69 7.29 -4.10
N SER A 157 -1.86 6.32 -4.47
CA SER A 157 -0.41 6.25 -4.26
C SER A 157 0.02 6.50 -2.81
N GLY A 158 -0.83 6.15 -1.84
CA GLY A 158 -0.56 6.30 -0.40
C GLY A 158 -0.76 7.70 0.15
N HIS A 159 -1.33 8.64 -0.63
CA HIS A 159 -1.52 10.03 -0.19
C HIS A 159 -2.95 10.57 -0.36
N GLY A 160 -3.87 9.78 -0.91
CA GLY A 160 -5.24 10.20 -1.21
C GLY A 160 -6.08 10.66 0.00
N TYR A 161 -5.83 10.14 1.20
CA TYR A 161 -6.70 10.40 2.37
C TYR A 161 -6.81 11.90 2.75
N LYS A 162 -5.74 12.68 2.57
CA LYS A 162 -5.76 14.13 2.88
C LYS A 162 -6.72 14.93 1.98
N PHE A 163 -7.10 14.37 0.84
CA PHE A 163 -8.00 14.96 -0.14
C PHE A 163 -9.46 14.51 0.03
N LEU A 164 -9.76 13.69 1.04
CA LEU A 164 -11.13 13.22 1.33
C LEU A 164 -12.19 14.34 1.27
N PRO A 165 -11.96 15.56 1.80
CA PRO A 165 -12.98 16.61 1.78
C PRO A 165 -13.29 17.21 0.40
N ASN A 166 -12.35 17.16 -0.56
CA ASN A 166 -12.44 17.93 -1.80
C ASN A 166 -12.35 17.09 -3.08
N ILE A 167 -11.88 15.85 -2.98
CA ILE A 167 -11.58 15.07 -4.17
C ILE A 167 -12.80 14.71 -5.01
N GLY A 168 -13.94 14.47 -4.37
CA GLY A 168 -15.17 14.09 -5.07
C GLY A 168 -15.58 15.15 -6.10
N GLU A 169 -15.41 16.43 -5.77
CA GLU A 169 -15.69 17.53 -6.70
C GLU A 169 -14.77 17.46 -7.92
N LYS A 170 -13.47 17.26 -7.71
CA LYS A 170 -12.50 17.19 -8.83
C LYS A 170 -12.69 15.95 -9.71
N ILE A 171 -13.11 14.83 -9.12
CA ILE A 171 -13.52 13.64 -9.87
C ILE A 171 -14.71 13.96 -10.78
N VAL A 172 -15.72 14.68 -10.28
CA VAL A 172 -16.89 15.10 -11.06
C VAL A 172 -16.48 16.07 -12.18
N ASP A 173 -15.61 17.03 -11.89
CA ASP A 173 -15.07 17.96 -12.90
C ASP A 173 -14.44 17.17 -14.06
N VAL A 174 -13.58 16.18 -13.77
CA VAL A 174 -12.97 15.32 -14.80
C VAL A 174 -14.02 14.52 -15.57
N MET A 175 -14.99 13.93 -14.86
CA MET A 175 -16.07 13.14 -15.47
C MET A 175 -16.94 13.96 -16.43
N GLN A 176 -17.09 15.27 -16.19
CA GLN A 176 -17.84 16.19 -17.04
C GLN A 176 -16.99 16.81 -18.17
N GLY A 177 -15.71 16.43 -18.30
CA GLY A 177 -14.79 17.04 -19.27
C GLY A 177 -14.35 18.45 -18.88
N GLN A 178 -14.44 18.81 -17.60
CA GLN A 178 -14.12 20.12 -17.04
C GLN A 178 -12.89 20.08 -16.10
N GLY A 179 -12.14 18.97 -16.10
CA GLY A 179 -11.01 18.76 -15.18
C GLY A 179 -9.78 19.65 -15.43
N GLY A 180 -9.70 20.33 -16.57
CA GLY A 180 -8.56 21.18 -16.93
C GLY A 180 -7.21 20.46 -16.79
N GLU A 181 -6.23 21.14 -16.18
CA GLU A 181 -4.89 20.58 -15.94
C GLU A 181 -4.90 19.30 -15.09
N LEU A 182 -5.84 19.17 -14.14
CA LEU A 182 -5.98 17.97 -13.32
C LEU A 182 -6.53 16.79 -14.13
N GLY A 183 -7.47 17.05 -15.05
CA GLY A 183 -7.95 16.05 -16.01
C GLY A 183 -6.81 15.54 -16.88
N ASP A 184 -5.99 16.44 -17.42
CA ASP A 184 -4.80 16.05 -18.18
C ASP A 184 -3.81 15.26 -17.32
N LYS A 185 -3.57 15.67 -16.08
CA LYS A 185 -2.64 15.01 -15.17
C LYS A 185 -3.09 13.61 -14.79
N TRP A 186 -4.39 13.39 -14.56
CA TRP A 186 -4.95 12.13 -14.06
C TRP A 186 -5.49 11.19 -15.15
N ARG A 187 -5.39 11.61 -16.41
CA ARG A 187 -5.89 10.87 -17.58
C ARG A 187 -5.42 9.42 -17.63
N TRP A 188 -6.14 8.60 -18.37
CA TRP A 188 -5.68 7.26 -18.73
C TRP A 188 -4.40 7.33 -19.57
N ARG A 189 -3.30 6.77 -19.04
CA ARG A 189 -1.98 6.85 -19.66
C ARG A 189 -1.65 5.60 -20.47
N ASP A 190 -0.89 5.79 -21.54
CA ASP A 190 -0.15 4.70 -22.16
C ASP A 190 1.02 4.30 -21.26
N ILE A 191 1.26 3.00 -21.16
CA ILE A 191 2.31 2.43 -20.33
C ILE A 191 3.41 1.89 -21.21
N GLN A 192 4.64 1.96 -20.72
CA GLN A 192 5.79 1.32 -21.36
C GLN A 192 5.65 -0.20 -21.24
N ASP A 193 6.09 -0.94 -22.26
CA ASP A 193 6.17 -2.39 -22.21
C ASP A 193 7.52 -2.85 -21.63
N ASP A 194 7.74 -2.54 -20.35
CA ASP A 194 8.98 -2.82 -19.62
C ASP A 194 8.82 -3.99 -18.61
N GLY A 195 7.71 -4.72 -18.71
CA GLY A 195 7.37 -5.85 -17.85
C GLY A 195 6.77 -5.48 -16.48
N VAL A 196 6.58 -4.22 -16.14
CA VAL A 196 5.95 -3.84 -14.85
C VAL A 196 4.50 -4.31 -14.77
N GLY A 197 4.12 -4.82 -13.59
CA GLY A 197 2.83 -5.43 -13.32
C GLY A 197 2.66 -6.81 -13.97
N ARG A 198 3.74 -7.41 -14.49
CA ARG A 198 3.73 -8.71 -15.18
C ARG A 198 4.67 -9.71 -14.50
N GLU A 199 4.38 -10.98 -14.72
CA GLU A 199 5.28 -12.07 -14.38
C GLU A 199 6.11 -12.45 -15.61
N THR A 200 7.42 -12.57 -15.42
CA THR A 200 8.37 -13.05 -16.42
C THR A 200 9.25 -14.11 -15.76
N ASP A 201 9.35 -15.30 -16.37
CA ASP A 201 10.14 -16.42 -15.87
C ASP A 201 9.89 -16.78 -14.39
N GLY A 202 8.61 -16.71 -13.97
CA GLY A 202 8.18 -17.00 -12.60
C GLY A 202 8.46 -15.89 -11.58
N VAL A 203 8.95 -14.73 -12.02
CA VAL A 203 9.21 -13.57 -11.16
C VAL A 203 8.21 -12.47 -11.49
N TYR A 204 7.41 -12.08 -10.49
CA TYR A 204 6.48 -10.96 -10.61
C TYR A 204 7.19 -9.62 -10.43
N LYS A 205 7.21 -8.80 -11.48
CA LYS A 205 7.78 -7.45 -11.44
C LYS A 205 6.70 -6.46 -11.00
N GLY A 206 6.68 -6.12 -9.71
CA GLY A 206 5.80 -5.08 -9.17
C GLY A 206 6.12 -3.68 -9.71
N LEU A 207 5.25 -2.73 -9.38
CA LEU A 207 5.44 -1.32 -9.71
C LEU A 207 6.25 -0.61 -8.62
N ILE A 208 7.15 0.28 -9.03
CA ILE A 208 7.90 1.18 -8.18
C ILE A 208 7.39 2.60 -8.43
N THR A 209 6.98 3.29 -7.37
CA THR A 209 6.64 4.72 -7.41
C THR A 209 7.93 5.54 -7.32
N GLU A 210 8.19 6.36 -8.33
CA GLU A 210 9.41 7.13 -8.55
C GLU A 210 9.21 8.62 -8.18
N ASP A 211 8.35 8.91 -7.21
CA ASP A 211 8.07 10.27 -6.71
C ASP A 211 9.09 10.74 -5.65
N GLY A 212 10.04 9.88 -5.30
CA GLY A 212 11.07 10.14 -4.27
C GLY A 212 10.55 10.04 -2.83
N SER A 213 9.29 9.64 -2.60
CA SER A 213 8.71 9.53 -1.25
C SER A 213 8.98 8.18 -0.56
N ARG A 214 9.60 7.24 -1.27
CA ARG A 214 9.76 5.84 -0.83
C ARG A 214 11.21 5.39 -0.87
N GLY A 215 11.59 4.64 0.17
CA GLY A 215 12.89 3.98 0.27
C GLY A 215 12.78 2.45 0.39
N GLY A 216 13.93 1.79 0.43
CA GLY A 216 14.05 0.35 0.63
C GLY A 216 13.87 -0.47 -0.66
N ARG A 217 13.27 -1.65 -0.54
CA ARG A 217 12.92 -2.53 -1.68
C ARG A 217 11.49 -3.05 -1.50
N PRO A 218 10.75 -3.34 -2.58
CA PRO A 218 9.47 -4.04 -2.47
C PRO A 218 9.70 -5.45 -1.91
N LEU A 219 8.73 -5.93 -1.13
CA LEU A 219 8.78 -7.26 -0.49
C LEU A 219 7.55 -8.07 -0.87
N VAL A 220 7.66 -9.39 -0.90
CA VAL A 220 6.52 -10.28 -1.11
C VAL A 220 5.94 -10.64 0.26
N LEU A 221 4.68 -10.28 0.52
CA LEU A 221 4.08 -10.39 1.85
C LEU A 221 4.09 -11.82 2.40
N CYS A 222 3.75 -12.82 1.58
CA CYS A 222 3.71 -14.20 2.03
C CYS A 222 5.09 -14.72 2.47
N ASP A 223 6.15 -14.31 1.77
CA ASP A 223 7.52 -14.70 2.08
C ASP A 223 7.96 -14.11 3.42
N GLU A 224 7.65 -12.84 3.67
CA GLU A 224 8.00 -12.16 4.93
C GLU A 224 7.19 -12.71 6.11
N LEU A 225 5.90 -13.03 5.90
CA LEU A 225 5.07 -13.70 6.91
C LEU A 225 5.56 -15.12 7.25
N ALA A 226 6.15 -15.83 6.28
CA ALA A 226 6.67 -17.17 6.51
C ALA A 226 7.93 -17.18 7.40
N LYS A 227 8.76 -16.12 7.35
CA LYS A 227 9.99 -16.03 8.17
C LYS A 227 9.74 -16.01 9.67
N GLY A 228 8.56 -15.53 10.10
CA GLY A 228 8.16 -15.51 11.51
C GLY A 228 7.61 -16.84 12.04
N LYS A 229 7.34 -17.81 11.14
CA LYS A 229 6.89 -19.15 11.53
C LYS A 229 8.13 -20.02 11.67
N THR A 230 8.49 -20.39 12.91
CA THR A 230 9.49 -21.44 13.16
C THR A 230 9.15 -22.64 12.27
N PRO A 231 10.09 -23.25 11.54
CA PRO A 231 9.79 -24.44 10.76
C PRO A 231 9.27 -25.50 11.73
N LEU A 232 7.97 -25.79 11.68
CA LEU A 232 7.47 -27.04 12.21
C LEU A 232 8.20 -28.10 11.38
N GLY A 233 9.09 -28.83 12.05
CA GLY A 233 9.82 -29.91 11.43
C GLY A 233 8.83 -30.85 10.77
N GLU A 234 8.93 -30.98 9.44
CA GLU A 234 9.12 -32.25 8.75
C GLU A 234 9.21 -32.01 7.23
N SER A 235 10.33 -32.45 6.67
CA SER A 235 10.48 -33.11 5.37
C SER A 235 9.23 -33.14 4.45
N LYS A 236 9.31 -32.47 3.29
CA LYS A 236 9.35 -33.16 1.98
C LYS A 236 9.42 -32.19 0.78
N ALA A 237 10.25 -32.62 -0.17
CA ALA A 237 10.28 -32.33 -1.61
C ALA A 237 10.48 -30.89 -2.08
N LYS A 238 11.71 -30.63 -2.55
CA LYS A 238 12.01 -29.55 -3.51
C LYS A 238 11.32 -29.84 -4.84
N LEU A 239 10.71 -28.81 -5.41
CA LEU A 239 10.59 -28.59 -6.86
C LEU A 239 11.26 -27.25 -7.15
#